data_AF-A0A914NQF0-F1
#
_entry.id   AF-A0A914NQF0-F1
#
_cell.length_a   1.000
_cell.length_b   1.000
_cell.length_c   1.000
_cell.angle_alpha   90.00
_cell.angle_beta   90.00
_cell.angle_gamma   90.00
#
_symmetry.space_group_name_H-M   'P 1'
#
loop_
_entity.id
_entity.type
_entity.pdbx_description
1 polymer ?
#
loop_
_entity_poly.entity_id
_entity_poly.type
_entity_poly.pdbx_seq_one_letter_code
_entity_poly.pdbx_strand_id
1 'polypeptide(L)' 'MCAPVLHTDNGREFENQYNHALFNEWRVKLVHGQGNENKNSKDIEDRQRLN' A
#
# COMPACT_ATOMS: atom_id res chain seq x y z
N MET A 1 -0.50 20.98 4.76
CA MET A 1 -0.93 20.01 3.74
C MET A 1 -0.59 18.62 4.28
N CYS A 2 -1.56 17.72 4.39
CA CYS A 2 -1.31 16.34 4.79
C CYS A 2 -0.70 15.57 3.60
N ALA A 3 0.33 14.76 3.87
CA ALA A 3 0.94 13.88 2.87
C ALA A 3 -0.07 12.80 2.42
N PRO A 4 -0.17 12.48 1.12
CA PRO A 4 -0.97 11.34 0.64
C PRO A 4 -0.47 10.04 1.27
N VAL A 5 -1.40 9.13 1.60
CA VAL A 5 -1.10 7.84 2.23
C VAL A 5 -1.41 6.72 1.25
N LEU A 6 -0.46 5.81 1.07
CA LEU A 6 -0.62 4.59 0.28
C LEU A 6 -0.71 3.40 1.24
N HIS A 7 -1.89 2.78 1.31
CA HIS A 7 -2.12 1.56 2.07
C HIS A 7 -1.87 0.34 1.18
N THR A 8 -0.98 -0.55 1.60
CA THR A 8 -0.60 -1.74 0.84
C THR A 8 -0.55 -2.98 1.73
N ASP A 9 -0.53 -4.16 1.12
CA ASP A 9 -0.12 -5.38 1.80
C ASP A 9 1.42 -5.44 1.99
N ASN A 10 1.91 -6.58 2.47
CA ASN A 10 3.34 -6.84 2.70
C ASN A 10 4.04 -7.40 1.45
N GLY A 11 3.53 -7.07 0.25
CA GLY A 11 4.05 -7.49 -1.03
C GLY A 11 5.49 -7.02 -1.26
N ARG A 12 6.28 -7.89 -1.88
CA ARG A 12 7.73 -7.68 -2.07
C ARG A 12 8.02 -6.44 -2.92
N GLU A 13 7.12 -6.06 -3.82
CA GLU A 13 7.25 -4.84 -4.62
C GLU A 13 7.25 -3.56 -3.76
N PHE A 14 6.58 -3.56 -2.61
CA PHE A 14 6.53 -2.38 -1.73
C PHE A 14 7.73 -2.26 -0.81
N GLU A 15 8.51 -3.33 -0.66
CA GLU A 15 9.78 -3.39 0.10
C GLU A 15 11.00 -3.03 -0.78
N ASN A 16 10.81 -2.81 -2.07
CA ASN A 16 11.91 -2.49 -2.98
C ASN A 16 12.43 -1.06 -2.76
N GLN A 17 13.74 -0.90 -2.56
CA GLN A 17 14.42 0.39 -2.36
C GLN A 17 14.10 1.42 -3.46
N TYR A 18 13.94 0.98 -4.71
CA TYR A 18 13.56 1.87 -5.82
C TYR A 18 12.19 2.52 -5.58
N ASN A 19 11.20 1.72 -5.15
CA ASN A 19 9.85 2.22 -4.89
C ASN A 19 9.82 3.11 -3.65
N HIS A 20 10.59 2.78 -2.61
CA HIS A 20 10.76 3.66 -1.44
C HIS A 20 11.31 5.04 -1.80
N ALA A 21 12.29 5.11 -2.72
CA ALA A 21 12.82 6.39 -3.19
C ALA A 21 11.76 7.23 -3.88
N LEU A 22 10.93 6.63 -4.74
CA LEU A 22 9.81 7.31 -5.40
C LEU A 22 8.76 7.80 -4.40
N PHE A 23 8.38 6.96 -3.43
CA PHE A 23 7.41 7.36 -2.39
C PHE A 23 7.91 8.54 -1.57
N ASN A 24 9.20 8.58 -1.25
CA ASN A 24 9.81 9.69 -0.53
C ASN A 24 9.84 10.97 -1.37
N GLU A 25 10.20 10.88 -2.66
CA GLU A 25 10.18 12.01 -3.60
C GLU A 25 8.78 12.62 -3.71
N TRP A 26 7.75 11.77 -3.81
CA TRP A 26 6.35 12.18 -3.92
C TRP A 26 5.70 12.56 -2.58
N ARG A 27 6.44 12.48 -1.47
CA ARG A 27 5.94 12.71 -0.11
C ARG A 27 4.73 11.83 0.20
N VAL A 28 4.75 10.59 -0.26
CA VAL A 28 3.73 9.57 0.00
C VAL A 28 4.14 8.78 1.24
N LYS A 29 3.22 8.65 2.20
CA LYS A 29 3.42 7.79 3.36
C LYS A 29 2.93 6.37 3.04
N LEU A 30 3.85 5.41 3.01
CA LEU A 30 3.51 4.00 2.87
C LEU A 30 3.03 3.44 4.22
N VAL A 31 1.92 2.71 4.22
CA VAL A 31 1.36 2.03 5.41
C VAL A 31 1.02 0.60 5.04
N HIS A 32 1.76 -0.34 5.61
CA HIS A 32 1.49 -1.77 5.43
C HIS A 32 0.35 -2.24 6.33
N GLY A 33 -0.47 -3.16 5.82
CA GLY A 33 -1.44 -3.90 6.63
C GLY A 33 -0.77 -4.71 7.74
N GLN A 34 -1.37 -4.74 8.94
CA GLN A 34 -0.88 -5.55 10.06
C GLN A 34 -1.03 -7.05 9.75
N GLY A 35 0.07 -7.69 9.34
CA GLY A 35 0.15 -9.13 9.13
C GLY A 35 -0.87 -9.68 8.13
N ASN A 36 -0.99 -11.00 8.03
CA ASN A 36 -1.92 -11.72 7.12
C ASN A 36 -3.41 -11.43 7.33
N GLU A 37 -3.79 -10.43 8.14
CA GLU A 37 -5.17 -9.98 8.24
C GLU A 37 -5.45 -8.92 7.17
N ASN A 38 -6.03 -9.38 6.06
CA ASN A 38 -6.48 -8.60 4.90
C ASN A 38 -7.67 -7.67 5.20
N LYS A 39 -7.70 -7.03 6.37
CA LYS A 39 -8.79 -6.12 6.77
C LYS A 39 -8.72 -4.77 6.08
N ASN A 40 -7.52 -4.32 5.69
CA ASN A 40 -7.31 -2.99 5.10
C ASN A 40 -7.41 -2.96 3.56
N SER A 41 -7.31 -4.13 2.89
CA SER A 41 -7.36 -4.25 1.43
C SER A 41 -8.63 -4.93 0.92
N LYS A 42 -9.55 -5.28 1.83
CA LYS A 42 -10.79 -6.01 1.52
C LYS A 42 -11.65 -5.29 0.48
N ASP A 43 -11.72 -3.97 0.55
CA ASP A 43 -12.46 -3.14 -0.43
C ASP A 43 -11.91 -3.28 -1.86
N ILE A 44 -10.60 -3.51 -2.02
CA ILE A 44 -9.97 -3.71 -3.33
C ILE A 44 -10.16 -5.15 -3.80
N GLU A 45 -9.99 -6.13 -2.91
CA GLU A 45 -10.18 -7.55 -3.24
C GLU A 45 -11.62 -7.88 -3.65
N ASP A 46 -12.62 -7.36 -2.93
CA ASP A 46 -14.03 -7.57 -3.29
C ASP A 46 -14.36 -6.92 -4.64
N ARG A 47 -13.68 -5.82 -4.99
CA ARG A 47 -13.83 -5.18 -6.31
C ARG A 47 -13.22 -5.98 -7.45
N GLN A 48 -12.15 -6.74 -7.19
CA GLN A 48 -11.54 -7.62 -8.19
C GLN A 48 -12.34 -8.91 -8.42
N ARG A 49 -13.09 -9.40 -7.42
CA ARG A 49 -13.94 -10.60 -7.55
C ARG A 49 -15.25 -10.39 -8.31
N LEU A 50 -15.70 -9.13 -8.42
CA LEU A 50 -16.95 -8.76 -9.07
C LEU A 50 -16.81 -8.42 -10.57
N ASN A 51 -15.58 -8.46 -11.11
CA ASN A 51 -15.28 -8.34 -12.54
C ASN A 51 -14.91 -9.70 -13.13
#